data_AF-A0AAE0BT41-F1
#
_entry.id   AF-A0AAE0BT41-F1
#
_cell.length_a   1.000
_cell.length_b   1.000
_cell.length_c   1.000
_cell.angle_alpha   90.00
_cell.angle_beta   90.00
_cell.angle_gamma   90.00
#
_symmetry.space_group_name_H-M   'P 1'
#
loop_
_entity.id
_entity.type
_entity.pdbx_description
1 polymer ?
#
loop_
_entity_poly.entity_id
_entity_poly.type
_entity_poly.pdbx_seq_one_letter_code
_entity_poly.pdbx_strand_id
1 'polypeptide(L)'
;MMALMMEALLEQQGAMMTLMMEALLKRQGAMMALMMEALLGQQGAMMALMMEALLEQQGTSLLPAGWEGPSYSGPQAGTASCSTSLPVRHYLQDGRRAAEHTPHTGLVRGCKVKVYWPTDDARSLTELAVQMQKAALGSKTVGNYQPKARAFMAFCEEKRREWLLATGGSVRLYIAHLLDKGKVQAASMQPYLSAINDYHEDMGFPRPAKGWAVSRAVKGMSALQVQAAEAAGEEQTVRTWLPARHVSAVHEHGLGLEPVGRAATELLRACAYVVFAFVTFGRPDTGLPMRREHISITCDEISVVLDREKGRGHVRLRRRLTIPAAGVAGLVQLLQHWEQMRDASWGQRPVTGSGVQCSYWRLPWERGKLQLAQANGWVQLALGKLGCVPSDGGHFSGHNTRMGACTCARAVGTALEKCFFLDGWSQLSSAIHSYINPTAVPDEHMEKYFRWATHRWQQQQPGTRQCAK
;
A
#
# COMPACT_ATOMS: atom_id res chain seq x y z
N MET A 1 -34.37 69.42 27.96
CA MET A 1 -34.54 68.06 28.55
C MET A 1 -34.40 66.97 27.50
N MET A 2 -35.17 66.98 26.39
CA MET A 2 -35.00 66.00 25.28
C MET A 2 -33.60 65.99 24.64
N ALA A 3 -32.99 67.17 24.43
CA ALA A 3 -31.64 67.25 23.83
C ALA A 3 -30.57 66.56 24.70
N LEU A 4 -30.62 66.78 26.02
CA LEU A 4 -29.72 66.14 26.98
C LEU A 4 -29.94 64.62 27.08
N MET A 5 -31.18 64.15 26.90
CA MET A 5 -31.46 62.71 26.82
C MET A 5 -30.92 62.07 25.54
N MET A 6 -31.01 62.76 24.39
CA MET A 6 -30.44 62.23 23.14
C MET A 6 -28.92 62.18 23.17
N GLU A 7 -28.27 63.18 23.76
CA GLU A 7 -26.81 63.23 23.90
C GLU A 7 -26.30 62.10 24.80
N ALA A 8 -26.94 61.88 25.95
CA ALA A 8 -26.62 60.77 26.84
C ALA A 8 -26.85 59.39 26.17
N LEU A 9 -27.89 59.26 25.33
CA LEU A 9 -28.17 58.00 24.62
C LEU A 9 -27.10 57.72 23.54
N LEU A 10 -26.63 58.75 22.83
CA LEU A 10 -25.58 58.64 21.82
C LEU A 10 -24.22 58.31 22.45
N GLU A 11 -23.88 58.92 23.58
CA GLU A 11 -22.67 58.57 24.33
C GLU A 11 -22.71 57.12 24.83
N GLN A 12 -23.86 56.67 25.34
CA GLN A 12 -24.03 55.32 25.83
C GLN A 12 -23.94 54.27 24.69
N GLN A 13 -24.50 54.58 23.52
CA GLN A 13 -24.38 53.72 22.34
C GLN A 13 -22.95 53.68 21.78
N GLY A 14 -22.24 54.83 21.78
CA GLY A 14 -20.85 54.90 21.37
C GLY A 14 -19.93 54.08 22.27
N ALA A 15 -20.11 54.17 23.59
CA ALA A 15 -19.33 53.40 24.55
C ALA A 15 -19.56 51.88 24.42
N MET A 16 -20.81 51.46 24.20
CA MET A 16 -21.16 50.05 24.02
C MET A 16 -20.54 49.47 22.73
N MET A 17 -20.54 50.23 21.64
CA MET A 17 -19.96 49.78 20.37
C MET A 17 -18.44 49.65 20.43
N THR A 18 -17.77 50.57 21.12
CA THR A 18 -16.31 50.49 21.36
C THR A 18 -15.94 49.27 22.19
N LEU A 19 -16.67 49.00 23.28
CA LEU A 19 -16.43 47.80 24.11
C LEU A 19 -16.70 46.50 23.34
N MET A 20 -17.70 46.49 22.47
CA MET A 20 -18.01 45.31 21.64
C MET A 20 -16.92 45.06 20.57
N MET A 21 -16.39 46.13 19.94
CA MET A 21 -15.25 46.01 19.02
C MET A 21 -13.97 45.54 19.73
N GLU A 22 -13.68 46.06 20.93
CA GLU A 22 -12.50 45.66 21.69
C GLU A 22 -12.58 44.18 22.12
N ALA A 23 -13.76 43.71 22.54
CA ALA A 23 -13.98 42.31 22.89
C ALA A 23 -13.85 41.37 21.67
N LEU A 24 -14.34 41.79 20.50
CA LEU A 24 -14.20 41.02 19.25
C LEU A 24 -12.74 40.94 18.80
N LEU A 25 -11.99 42.05 18.87
CA LEU A 25 -10.57 42.08 18.52
C LEU A 25 -9.72 41.24 19.47
N LYS A 26 -10.00 41.28 20.78
CA LYS A 26 -9.31 40.42 21.77
C LYS A 26 -9.61 38.94 21.53
N ARG A 27 -10.86 38.59 21.19
CA ARG A 27 -11.25 37.20 20.91
C ARG A 27 -10.64 36.68 19.60
N GLN A 28 -10.58 37.50 18.55
CA GLN A 28 -9.91 37.15 17.30
C GLN A 28 -8.40 37.03 17.48
N GLY A 29 -7.76 37.95 18.22
CA GLY A 29 -6.34 37.89 18.55
C GLY A 29 -5.95 36.63 19.33
N ALA A 30 -6.74 36.27 20.36
CA ALA A 30 -6.51 35.05 21.13
C ALA A 30 -6.70 33.77 20.29
N MET A 31 -7.69 33.74 19.40
CA MET A 31 -7.89 32.60 18.48
C MET A 31 -6.74 32.48 17.48
N MET A 32 -6.22 33.60 16.98
CA MET A 32 -5.09 33.62 16.05
C MET A 32 -3.78 33.23 16.73
N ALA A 33 -3.58 33.63 17.99
CA ALA A 33 -2.45 33.21 18.81
C ALA A 33 -2.48 31.70 19.11
N LEU A 34 -3.64 31.15 19.49
CA LEU A 34 -3.80 29.70 19.71
C LEU A 34 -3.65 28.89 18.42
N MET A 35 -4.11 29.43 17.27
CA MET A 35 -3.85 28.82 15.96
C MET A 35 -2.36 28.86 15.63
N MET A 36 -1.67 29.98 15.84
CA MET A 36 -0.22 30.11 15.63
C MET A 36 0.56 29.18 16.55
N GLU A 37 0.18 29.05 17.82
CA GLU A 37 0.84 28.17 18.79
C GLU A 37 0.64 26.69 18.42
N ALA A 38 -0.55 26.30 17.96
CA ALA A 38 -0.82 24.96 17.44
C ALA A 38 -0.06 24.68 16.12
N LEU A 39 0.02 25.66 15.23
CA LEU A 39 0.80 25.59 13.99
C LEU A 39 2.31 25.48 14.27
N LEU A 40 2.84 26.27 15.21
CA LEU A 40 4.25 26.24 15.61
C LEU A 40 4.61 24.94 16.33
N GLY A 41 3.69 24.39 17.14
CA GLY A 41 3.84 23.07 17.77
C GLY A 41 3.89 21.92 16.74
N GLN A 42 3.07 21.97 15.69
CA GLN A 42 3.12 20.99 14.59
C GLN A 42 4.32 21.20 13.64
N GLN A 43 4.76 22.44 13.43
CA GLN A 43 5.92 22.75 12.61
C GLN A 43 7.24 22.35 13.30
N GLY A 44 7.40 22.58 14.60
CA GLY A 44 8.62 22.20 15.34
C GLY A 44 8.85 20.69 15.39
N ALA A 45 7.77 19.93 15.52
CA ALA A 45 7.74 18.47 15.46
C ALA A 45 8.27 17.92 14.12
N MET A 46 7.90 18.56 13.00
CA MET A 46 8.24 18.11 11.66
C MET A 46 9.60 18.61 11.19
N MET A 47 10.02 19.80 11.64
CA MET A 47 11.37 20.35 11.40
C MET A 47 12.46 19.49 12.06
N ALA A 48 12.17 18.89 13.23
CA ALA A 48 13.04 17.92 13.89
C ALA A 48 13.28 16.65 13.03
N LEU A 49 12.24 16.13 12.35
CA LEU A 49 12.35 14.97 11.44
C LEU A 49 13.18 15.27 10.18
N MET A 50 13.09 16.52 9.70
CA MET A 50 13.92 16.97 8.57
C MET A 50 15.38 17.15 8.99
N MET A 51 15.65 17.70 10.19
CA MET A 51 17.01 17.79 10.72
C MET A 51 17.60 16.39 10.95
N GLU A 52 16.84 15.42 11.46
CA GLU A 52 17.34 14.05 11.64
C GLU A 52 17.65 13.36 10.29
N ALA A 53 16.78 13.51 9.28
CA ALA A 53 17.02 12.96 7.94
C ALA A 53 18.14 13.67 7.16
N LEU A 54 18.38 14.97 7.43
CA LEU A 54 19.49 15.74 6.87
C LEU A 54 20.82 15.44 7.59
N LEU A 55 20.79 15.21 8.92
CA LEU A 55 21.96 14.82 9.71
C LEU A 55 22.42 13.39 9.38
N GLU A 56 21.50 12.45 9.10
CA GLU A 56 21.84 11.12 8.58
C GLU A 56 22.54 11.17 7.21
N GLN A 57 22.28 12.19 6.38
CA GLN A 57 22.98 12.38 5.10
C GLN A 57 24.37 13.01 5.26
N GLN A 58 24.57 13.87 6.27
CA GLN A 58 25.88 14.49 6.53
C GLN A 58 26.84 13.54 7.26
N GLY A 59 26.35 12.47 7.88
CA GLY A 59 27.17 11.44 8.52
C GLY A 59 27.87 10.46 7.56
N THR A 60 27.71 10.61 6.24
CA THR A 60 28.42 9.77 5.26
C THR A 60 29.18 10.62 4.24
N SER A 61 30.51 10.65 4.43
CA SER A 61 31.56 11.11 3.50
C SER A 61 31.83 12.61 3.40
N LEU A 62 32.75 13.14 4.22
CA LEU A 62 33.76 14.14 3.82
C LEU A 62 35.00 14.05 4.73
N LEU A 63 36.00 13.27 4.33
CA LEU A 63 37.41 13.56 4.67
C LEU A 63 38.17 13.73 3.36
N PRO A 64 38.62 14.94 3.00
CA PRO A 64 39.63 15.09 1.97
C PRO A 64 40.99 14.67 2.53
N ALA A 65 41.72 13.91 1.73
CA ALA A 65 43.13 13.62 1.94
C ALA A 65 43.96 14.91 1.88
N GLY A 66 44.89 15.07 2.83
CA GLY A 66 45.97 16.04 2.75
C GLY A 66 45.77 17.31 3.57
N TRP A 67 46.09 17.25 4.87
CA TRP A 67 46.58 18.43 5.59
C TRP A 67 47.60 18.00 6.65
N GLU A 68 48.83 18.51 6.50
CA GLU A 68 49.95 18.31 7.42
C GLU A 68 50.06 19.47 8.43
N GLY A 69 50.28 19.10 9.70
CA GLY A 69 50.99 19.90 10.72
C GLY A 69 50.18 20.34 11.96
N PRO A 70 50.82 20.69 13.10
CA PRO A 70 52.17 20.36 13.56
C PRO A 70 52.20 19.54 14.87
N SER A 71 53.34 18.91 15.07
CA SER A 71 53.83 18.14 16.22
C SER A 71 53.63 18.78 17.60
N TYR A 72 53.19 17.98 18.58
CA TYR A 72 53.56 18.15 19.99
C TYR A 72 53.70 16.80 20.70
N SER A 73 54.65 16.78 21.63
CA SER A 73 55.44 15.64 22.09
C SER A 73 54.97 14.99 23.40
N GLY A 74 54.74 13.67 23.37
CA GLY A 74 54.97 12.67 24.44
C GLY A 74 54.29 12.81 25.82
N PRO A 75 54.47 11.83 26.75
CA PRO A 75 55.16 10.55 26.61
C PRO A 75 54.28 9.30 26.83
N GLN A 76 54.86 8.18 26.41
CA GLN A 76 54.37 6.81 26.42
C GLN A 76 54.35 6.17 27.81
N ALA A 77 53.40 5.25 28.02
CA ALA A 77 53.50 3.96 28.74
C ALA A 77 52.07 3.36 28.71
N GLY A 78 51.78 2.10 28.42
CA GLY A 78 52.59 0.93 28.16
C GLY A 78 51.68 -0.20 27.64
N THR A 79 52.37 -1.18 27.10
CA THR A 79 52.02 -2.42 26.38
C THR A 79 50.98 -3.39 26.97
N ALA A 80 50.53 -4.27 26.06
CA ALA A 80 50.00 -5.66 26.22
C ALA A 80 48.47 -5.79 26.14
N SER A 81 47.80 -6.41 25.16
CA SER A 81 47.98 -7.60 24.26
C SER A 81 47.01 -8.74 24.62
N CYS A 82 46.49 -9.37 23.56
CA CYS A 82 45.82 -10.68 23.47
C CYS A 82 44.52 -10.91 24.27
N SER A 83 43.37 -11.00 23.61
CA SER A 83 42.79 -12.18 22.92
C SER A 83 42.28 -13.25 23.89
N THR A 84 40.98 -13.55 23.87
CA THR A 84 40.39 -14.82 23.40
C THR A 84 38.92 -15.01 23.82
N SER A 85 38.16 -15.63 22.90
CA SER A 85 37.04 -16.57 23.10
C SER A 85 35.79 -16.22 23.94
N LEU A 86 34.67 -16.11 23.20
CA LEU A 86 33.31 -16.68 23.39
C LEU A 86 33.12 -17.77 24.49
N PRO A 87 31.88 -18.24 24.77
CA PRO A 87 30.62 -17.54 25.10
C PRO A 87 29.85 -18.26 26.26
N VAL A 88 29.17 -17.58 27.19
CA VAL A 88 28.22 -18.27 28.10
C VAL A 88 27.01 -17.40 28.44
N ARG A 89 25.81 -17.94 28.16
CA ARG A 89 24.51 -17.48 28.65
C ARG A 89 24.45 -17.59 30.18
N HIS A 90 23.93 -16.58 30.88
CA HIS A 90 22.98 -16.81 31.97
C HIS A 90 22.19 -15.54 32.31
N TYR A 91 20.88 -15.70 32.42
CA TYR A 91 19.95 -14.79 33.07
C TYR A 91 20.36 -14.58 34.53
N LEU A 92 20.34 -13.34 35.03
CA LEU A 92 20.16 -13.02 36.45
C LEU A 92 19.57 -11.61 36.63
N GLN A 93 18.65 -11.53 37.58
CA GLN A 93 17.88 -10.38 38.02
C GLN A 93 18.70 -9.42 38.92
N ASP A 94 18.10 -8.24 39.12
CA ASP A 94 18.18 -7.34 40.27
C ASP A 94 19.44 -6.50 40.52
N GLY A 95 19.23 -5.19 40.73
CA GLY A 95 20.23 -4.34 41.37
C GLY A 95 20.05 -2.83 41.21
N ARG A 96 19.14 -2.26 42.02
CA ARG A 96 19.05 -0.89 42.55
C ARG A 96 20.11 0.14 42.09
N ARG A 97 19.65 1.38 41.82
CA ARG A 97 20.06 2.57 42.59
C ARG A 97 19.03 3.70 42.44
N ALA A 98 18.36 3.98 43.54
CA ALA A 98 17.65 5.23 43.78
C ALA A 98 18.68 6.35 43.96
N ALA A 99 18.49 7.48 43.29
CA ALA A 99 19.15 8.73 43.61
C ALA A 99 18.08 9.72 44.08
N GLU A 100 18.16 10.05 45.36
CA GLU A 100 17.41 11.09 46.05
C GLU A 100 17.66 12.43 45.38
N HIS A 101 16.62 13.18 44.97
CA HIS A 101 16.72 14.60 44.67
C HIS A 101 15.62 15.38 45.41
N THR A 102 16.11 16.34 46.18
CA THR A 102 15.42 17.24 47.11
C THR A 102 14.44 18.17 46.38
N PRO A 103 13.23 18.43 46.91
CA PRO A 103 12.31 19.39 46.30
C PRO A 103 12.62 20.83 46.76
N HIS A 104 12.89 21.74 45.81
CA HIS A 104 12.80 23.17 46.07
C HIS A 104 11.33 23.60 46.08
N THR A 105 10.79 23.84 47.28
CA THR A 105 9.51 24.51 47.49
C THR A 105 9.70 26.02 47.54
N GLY A 106 9.30 26.72 46.48
CA GLY A 106 8.91 28.13 46.53
C GLY A 106 7.39 28.23 46.59
N LEU A 107 6.85 28.87 47.63
CA LEU A 107 5.42 29.12 47.80
C LEU A 107 5.00 30.35 46.98
N VAL A 108 4.08 30.18 46.03
CA VAL A 108 3.13 31.23 45.62
C VAL A 108 1.74 30.72 45.98
N ARG A 109 0.98 31.52 46.74
CA ARG A 109 -0.42 31.24 47.07
C ARG A 109 -1.27 31.34 45.79
N GLY A 110 -2.05 30.29 45.52
CA GLY A 110 -3.24 30.34 44.66
C GLY A 110 -3.15 29.51 43.39
N CYS A 111 -3.73 28.30 43.43
CA CYS A 111 -3.97 27.37 42.31
C CYS A 111 -2.75 26.67 41.69
N LYS A 112 -2.32 25.56 42.31
CA LYS A 112 -1.47 24.54 41.68
C LYS A 112 -2.33 23.64 40.78
N VAL A 113 -2.32 23.86 39.48
CA VAL A 113 -2.59 22.77 38.53
C VAL A 113 -1.30 21.94 38.45
N LYS A 114 -1.29 20.74 39.02
CA LYS A 114 -0.23 19.75 38.75
C LYS A 114 -0.45 19.26 37.32
N VAL A 115 0.26 19.84 36.36
CA VAL A 115 0.44 19.18 35.07
C VAL A 115 1.47 18.08 35.28
N TYR A 116 0.99 16.84 35.30
CA TYR A 116 1.85 15.66 35.29
C TYR A 116 2.44 15.56 33.88
N TRP A 117 3.67 16.05 33.69
CA TRP A 117 4.48 15.63 32.55
C TRP A 117 5.30 14.43 33.03
N PRO A 118 5.09 13.22 32.48
CA PRO A 118 6.01 12.11 32.72
C PRO A 118 7.35 12.49 32.09
N THR A 119 8.35 12.73 32.93
CA THR A 119 9.75 12.78 32.51
C THR A 119 10.22 11.34 32.27
N ASP A 120 10.84 11.13 31.10
CA ASP A 120 11.66 9.99 30.68
C ASP A 120 11.05 8.77 29.97
N ASP A 121 9.86 8.86 29.37
CA ASP A 121 9.39 7.80 28.43
C ASP A 121 8.70 8.35 27.17
N ALA A 122 9.06 9.58 26.79
CA ALA A 122 8.60 10.21 25.56
C ALA A 122 9.49 9.78 24.37
N ARG A 123 9.19 8.63 23.76
CA ARG A 123 9.09 8.67 22.29
C ARG A 123 8.10 9.79 22.00
N SER A 124 8.59 10.90 21.48
CA SER A 124 7.86 12.17 21.49
C SER A 124 6.46 12.00 20.89
N LEU A 125 5.43 12.70 21.41
CA LEU A 125 4.07 12.66 20.82
C LEU A 125 4.12 12.96 19.31
N THR A 126 5.10 13.75 18.89
CA THR A 126 5.55 13.94 17.51
C THR A 126 5.90 12.64 16.79
N GLU A 127 6.85 11.84 17.29
CA GLU A 127 7.19 10.54 16.71
C GLU A 127 5.98 9.63 16.60
N LEU A 128 5.11 9.62 17.61
CA LEU A 128 3.88 8.84 17.58
C LEU A 128 2.92 9.35 16.48
N ALA A 129 2.73 10.67 16.36
CA ALA A 129 1.91 11.27 15.31
C ALA A 129 2.46 10.95 13.91
N VAL A 130 3.78 10.97 13.73
CA VAL A 130 4.47 10.60 12.49
C VAL A 130 4.30 9.11 12.19
N GLN A 131 4.42 8.26 13.20
CA GLN A 131 4.18 6.82 13.05
C GLN A 131 2.73 6.55 12.68
N MET A 132 1.77 7.29 13.24
CA MET A 132 0.35 7.20 12.89
C MET A 132 0.11 7.58 11.43
N GLN A 133 0.69 8.69 10.95
CA GLN A 133 0.59 9.10 9.54
C GLN A 133 1.26 8.07 8.60
N LYS A 134 2.45 7.59 8.94
CA LYS A 134 3.14 6.54 8.18
C LYS A 134 2.34 5.23 8.16
N ALA A 135 1.69 4.87 9.27
CA ALA A 135 0.87 3.66 9.37
C ALA A 135 -0.48 3.78 8.63
N ALA A 136 -1.02 5.00 8.50
CA ALA A 136 -2.22 5.26 7.71
C ALA A 136 -1.98 5.04 6.21
N LEU A 137 -0.74 5.22 5.74
CA LEU A 137 -0.33 4.91 4.39
C LEU A 137 0.16 3.46 4.27
N GLY A 138 -0.24 2.75 3.22
CA GLY A 138 0.39 1.47 2.90
C GLY A 138 1.88 1.68 2.62
N SER A 139 2.76 0.78 3.06
CA SER A 139 4.22 0.90 2.86
C SER A 139 4.62 1.08 1.39
N LYS A 140 3.88 0.48 0.46
CA LYS A 140 4.03 0.70 -0.99
C LYS A 140 3.65 2.12 -1.43
N THR A 141 2.64 2.72 -0.81
CA THR A 141 2.21 4.10 -1.10
C THR A 141 3.29 5.08 -0.68
N VAL A 142 3.86 4.94 0.53
CA VAL A 142 4.98 5.78 1.00
C VAL A 142 6.17 5.68 0.04
N GLY A 143 6.63 4.45 -0.26
CA GLY A 143 7.74 4.23 -1.18
C GLY A 143 7.47 4.69 -2.62
N ASN A 144 6.20 4.83 -3.03
CA ASN A 144 5.82 5.32 -4.35
C ASN A 144 5.66 6.85 -4.39
N TYR A 145 5.24 7.48 -3.29
CA TYR A 145 4.97 8.92 -3.23
C TYR A 145 6.24 9.73 -3.01
N GLN A 146 7.12 9.28 -2.11
CA GLN A 146 8.39 9.96 -1.82
C GLN A 146 9.23 10.29 -3.08
N PRO A 147 9.51 9.33 -3.99
CA PRO A 147 10.28 9.66 -5.20
C PRO A 147 9.52 10.60 -6.15
N LYS A 148 8.18 10.60 -6.13
CA LYS A 148 7.37 11.48 -7.00
C LYS A 148 7.34 12.91 -6.48
N ALA A 149 7.19 13.09 -5.16
CA ALA A 149 7.31 14.41 -4.53
C ALA A 149 8.71 14.99 -4.78
N ARG A 150 9.78 14.19 -4.58
CA ARG A 150 11.16 14.61 -4.88
C ARG A 150 11.34 15.01 -6.35
N ALA A 151 10.77 14.24 -7.28
CA ALA A 151 10.84 14.57 -8.70
C ALA A 151 10.15 15.91 -9.04
N PHE A 152 9.10 16.29 -8.31
CA PHE A 152 8.45 17.59 -8.45
C PHE A 152 9.32 18.72 -7.87
N MET A 153 9.89 18.53 -6.67
CA MET A 153 10.79 19.51 -6.05
C MET A 153 12.00 19.79 -6.95
N ALA A 154 12.66 18.75 -7.45
CA ALA A 154 13.79 18.88 -8.38
C ALA A 154 13.41 19.61 -9.67
N PHE A 155 12.21 19.38 -10.22
CA PHE A 155 11.71 20.14 -11.36
C PHE A 155 11.52 21.62 -11.03
N CYS A 156 10.94 21.94 -9.87
CA CYS A 156 10.73 23.31 -9.45
C CYS A 156 12.07 24.03 -9.27
N GLU A 157 13.05 23.39 -8.63
CA GLU A 157 14.42 23.91 -8.49
C GLU A 157 15.07 24.17 -9.86
N GLU A 158 15.02 23.19 -10.77
CA GLU A 158 15.54 23.32 -12.14
C GLU A 158 14.92 24.51 -12.88
N LYS A 159 13.60 24.72 -12.73
CA LYS A 159 12.86 25.81 -13.37
C LYS A 159 12.85 27.10 -12.55
N ARG A 160 13.64 27.19 -11.46
CA ARG A 160 13.71 28.34 -10.54
C ARG A 160 12.33 28.77 -10.04
N ARG A 161 11.55 27.80 -9.58
CA ARG A 161 10.21 27.97 -9.00
C ARG A 161 10.20 27.47 -7.57
N GLU A 162 9.41 28.11 -6.74
CA GLU A 162 9.20 27.65 -5.37
C GLU A 162 8.27 26.45 -5.36
N TRP A 163 8.75 25.33 -4.82
CA TRP A 163 7.96 24.09 -4.74
C TRP A 163 6.97 24.10 -3.58
N LEU A 164 7.23 24.83 -2.49
CA LEU A 164 6.34 24.89 -1.32
C LEU A 164 5.15 25.84 -1.54
N LEU A 165 5.38 26.95 -2.24
CA LEU A 165 4.33 27.89 -2.69
C LEU A 165 3.81 27.53 -4.09
N ALA A 166 3.86 26.25 -4.47
CA ALA A 166 3.44 25.84 -5.80
C ALA A 166 1.95 26.15 -6.02
N THR A 167 1.61 26.53 -7.25
CA THR A 167 0.22 26.74 -7.68
C THR A 167 -0.20 25.66 -8.67
N GLY A 168 -1.49 25.62 -9.01
CA GLY A 168 -1.96 24.80 -10.14
C GLY A 168 -1.25 25.12 -11.46
N GLY A 169 -0.70 26.34 -11.63
CA GLY A 169 0.16 26.68 -12.75
C GLY A 169 1.47 25.89 -12.76
N SER A 170 2.17 25.83 -11.61
CA SER A 170 3.41 25.06 -11.45
C SER A 170 3.19 23.57 -11.72
N VAL A 171 2.08 23.02 -11.24
CA VAL A 171 1.74 21.60 -11.47
C VAL A 171 1.46 21.31 -12.94
N ARG A 172 0.78 22.21 -13.68
CA ARG A 172 0.56 22.04 -15.12
C ARG A 172 1.87 22.03 -15.91
N LEU A 173 2.82 22.91 -15.56
CA LEU A 173 4.14 22.90 -16.18
C LEU A 173 4.90 21.62 -15.86
N TYR A 174 4.76 21.09 -14.65
CA TYR A 174 5.32 19.79 -14.30
C TYR A 174 4.70 18.64 -15.11
N ILE A 175 3.38 18.65 -15.32
CA ILE A 175 2.70 17.67 -16.19
C ILE A 175 3.26 17.74 -17.62
N ALA A 176 3.44 18.94 -18.16
CA ALA A 176 4.03 19.15 -19.48
C ALA A 176 5.48 18.62 -19.53
N HIS A 177 6.29 18.86 -18.49
CA HIS A 177 7.65 18.33 -18.36
C HIS A 177 7.68 16.79 -18.32
N LEU A 178 6.72 16.16 -17.64
CA LEU A 178 6.61 14.70 -17.62
C LEU A 178 6.20 14.13 -18.98
N LEU A 179 5.32 14.83 -19.71
CA LEU A 179 4.94 14.49 -21.08
C LEU A 179 6.14 14.60 -22.02
N ASP A 180 6.87 15.71 -21.99
CA ASP A 180 8.06 15.97 -22.81
C ASP A 180 9.14 14.88 -22.60
N LYS A 181 9.33 14.43 -21.35
CA LYS A 181 10.23 13.31 -21.05
C LYS A 181 9.79 11.96 -21.63
N GLY A 182 8.54 11.81 -22.06
CA GLY A 182 8.00 10.59 -22.68
C GLY A 182 7.92 9.35 -21.77
N LYS A 183 8.29 9.45 -20.49
CA LYS A 183 8.40 8.30 -19.57
C LYS A 183 7.16 8.05 -18.70
N VAL A 184 6.22 8.99 -18.67
CA VAL A 184 5.03 8.91 -17.80
C VAL A 184 3.78 8.93 -18.65
N GLN A 185 2.88 7.98 -18.41
CA GLN A 185 1.57 7.89 -19.06
C GLN A 185 0.53 8.71 -18.27
N ALA A 186 -0.40 9.35 -18.97
CA ALA A 186 -1.46 10.15 -18.34
C ALA A 186 -2.27 9.34 -17.30
N ALA A 187 -2.55 8.07 -17.59
CA ALA A 187 -3.22 7.14 -16.67
C ALA A 187 -2.46 6.90 -15.35
N SER A 188 -1.16 7.19 -15.32
CA SER A 188 -0.29 7.03 -14.15
C SER A 188 -0.05 8.35 -13.40
N MET A 189 -0.78 9.42 -13.73
CA MET A 189 -0.58 10.74 -13.11
C MET A 189 -1.08 10.84 -11.68
N GLN A 190 -2.13 10.10 -11.32
CA GLN A 190 -2.77 10.25 -10.01
C GLN A 190 -1.78 10.08 -8.83
N PRO A 191 -0.86 9.09 -8.80
CA PRO A 191 0.18 9.01 -7.78
C PRO A 191 1.10 10.23 -7.67
N TYR A 192 1.41 10.92 -8.79
CA TYR A 192 2.23 12.14 -8.75
C TYR A 192 1.44 13.29 -8.12
N LEU A 193 0.21 13.49 -8.57
CA LEU A 193 -0.65 14.56 -8.08
C LEU A 193 -1.00 14.37 -6.61
N SER A 194 -1.29 13.14 -6.19
CA SER A 194 -1.50 12.81 -4.77
C SER A 194 -0.24 13.03 -3.94
N ALA A 195 0.93 12.58 -4.39
CA ALA A 195 2.17 12.83 -3.66
C ALA A 195 2.45 14.33 -3.46
N ILE A 196 2.20 15.16 -4.48
CA ILE A 196 2.33 16.62 -4.36
C ILE A 196 1.30 17.18 -3.38
N ASN A 197 0.03 16.81 -3.52
CA ASN A 197 -1.05 17.32 -2.67
C ASN A 197 -0.89 16.93 -1.21
N ASP A 198 -0.56 15.67 -0.94
CA ASP A 198 -0.40 15.15 0.42
C ASP A 198 0.80 15.84 1.08
N TYR A 199 1.92 15.98 0.35
CA TYR A 199 3.07 16.72 0.85
C TYR A 199 2.75 18.19 1.19
N HIS A 200 1.96 18.90 0.36
CA HIS A 200 1.58 20.28 0.67
C HIS A 200 0.64 20.35 1.87
N GLU A 201 -0.33 19.44 1.94
CA GLU A 201 -1.28 19.40 3.04
C GLU A 201 -0.59 19.06 4.37
N ASP A 202 0.35 18.12 4.37
CA ASP A 202 1.17 17.78 5.54
C ASP A 202 1.97 19.00 6.05
N MET A 203 2.34 19.91 5.14
CA MET A 203 3.03 21.17 5.45
C MET A 203 2.08 22.33 5.77
N GLY A 204 0.76 22.09 5.80
CA GLY A 204 -0.26 23.12 6.07
C GLY A 204 -0.56 24.05 4.88
N PHE A 205 -0.12 23.71 3.67
CA PHE A 205 -0.34 24.49 2.45
C PHE A 205 -1.56 23.99 1.66
N PRO A 206 -2.17 24.85 0.82
CA PRO A 206 -3.21 24.43 -0.12
C PRO A 206 -2.69 23.37 -1.09
N ARG A 207 -3.54 22.39 -1.42
CA ARG A 207 -3.24 21.30 -2.35
C ARG A 207 -3.17 21.81 -3.80
N PRO A 208 -1.97 21.98 -4.41
CA PRO A 208 -1.86 22.69 -5.69
C PRO A 208 -2.16 21.82 -6.91
N ALA A 209 -2.13 20.50 -6.74
CA ALA A 209 -2.44 19.52 -7.77
C ALA A 209 -3.92 19.10 -7.76
N LYS A 210 -4.80 19.96 -7.21
CA LYS A 210 -6.27 19.84 -7.32
C LYS A 210 -6.84 20.95 -8.19
N GLY A 211 -8.04 20.71 -8.71
CA GLY A 211 -8.82 21.71 -9.45
C GLY A 211 -8.85 21.49 -10.96
N TRP A 212 -9.77 22.20 -11.60
CA TRP A 212 -10.14 22.02 -13.00
C TRP A 212 -8.97 22.16 -13.97
N ALA A 213 -8.06 23.12 -13.75
CA ALA A 213 -6.93 23.37 -14.64
C ALA A 213 -5.95 22.18 -14.69
N VAL A 214 -5.69 21.55 -13.53
CA VAL A 214 -4.83 20.36 -13.43
C VAL A 214 -5.52 19.17 -14.08
N SER A 215 -6.81 18.96 -13.82
CA SER A 215 -7.59 17.90 -14.47
C SER A 215 -7.61 18.04 -16.00
N ARG A 216 -7.76 19.27 -16.52
CA ARG A 216 -7.64 19.53 -17.97
C ARG A 216 -6.25 19.26 -18.51
N ALA A 217 -5.19 19.56 -17.77
CA ALA A 217 -3.83 19.26 -18.21
C ALA A 217 -3.57 17.76 -18.30
N VAL A 218 -4.03 16.95 -17.34
CA VAL A 218 -3.95 15.48 -17.43
C VAL A 218 -4.75 14.95 -18.63
N LYS A 219 -5.95 15.49 -18.87
CA LYS A 219 -6.75 15.13 -20.05
C LYS A 219 -6.04 15.51 -21.36
N GLY A 220 -5.42 16.69 -21.40
CA GLY A 220 -4.63 17.15 -22.55
C GLY A 220 -3.42 16.26 -22.80
N MET A 221 -2.68 15.88 -21.74
CA MET A 221 -1.60 14.91 -21.81
C MET A 221 -2.07 13.58 -22.39
N SER A 222 -3.21 13.06 -21.93
CA SER A 222 -3.80 11.82 -22.47
C SER A 222 -4.11 11.94 -23.95
N ALA A 223 -4.71 13.04 -24.39
CA ALA A 223 -5.06 13.25 -25.79
C ALA A 223 -3.81 13.34 -26.69
N LEU A 224 -2.79 14.06 -26.26
CA LEU A 224 -1.52 14.17 -26.99
C LEU A 224 -0.79 12.83 -27.09
N GLN A 225 -0.84 12.00 -26.04
CA GLN A 225 -0.25 10.66 -26.07
C GLN A 225 -0.99 9.73 -27.04
N VAL A 226 -2.33 9.80 -27.10
CA VAL A 226 -3.12 9.04 -28.08
C VAL A 226 -2.78 9.49 -29.50
N GLN A 227 -2.73 10.79 -29.76
CA GLN A 227 -2.36 11.33 -31.08
C GLN A 227 -0.96 10.91 -31.51
N ALA A 228 0.01 10.91 -30.58
CA ALA A 228 1.36 10.47 -30.86
C ALA A 228 1.42 8.97 -31.19
N ALA A 229 0.68 8.13 -30.46
CA ALA A 229 0.58 6.69 -30.72
C ALA A 229 -0.10 6.41 -32.07
N GLU A 230 -1.21 7.10 -32.38
CA GLU A 230 -1.89 7.00 -33.67
C GLU A 230 -0.98 7.39 -34.84
N ALA A 231 -0.22 8.49 -34.70
CA ALA A 231 0.73 8.93 -35.70
C ALA A 231 1.90 7.94 -35.90
N ALA A 232 2.26 7.20 -34.84
CA ALA A 232 3.27 6.13 -34.90
C ALA A 232 2.71 4.79 -35.40
N GLY A 233 1.41 4.69 -35.68
CA GLY A 233 0.74 3.43 -36.04
C GLY A 233 0.71 2.42 -34.89
N GLU A 234 0.85 2.87 -33.64
CA GLU A 234 0.79 2.00 -32.47
C GLU A 234 -0.68 1.66 -32.15
N GLU A 235 -0.99 0.36 -32.21
CA GLU A 235 -2.32 -0.12 -31.82
C GLU A 235 -2.47 -0.13 -30.30
N GLN A 236 -3.58 0.41 -29.80
CA GLN A 236 -3.80 0.54 -28.37
C GLN A 236 -4.03 -0.85 -27.75
N THR A 237 -3.09 -1.30 -26.91
CA THR A 237 -3.26 -2.56 -26.17
C THR A 237 -4.37 -2.45 -25.12
N VAL A 238 -5.55 -2.97 -25.44
CA VAL A 238 -6.64 -3.08 -24.47
C VAL A 238 -6.34 -4.25 -23.53
N ARG A 239 -6.48 -4.01 -22.22
CA ARG A 239 -6.37 -5.09 -21.25
C ARG A 239 -7.55 -6.04 -21.44
N THR A 240 -7.27 -7.24 -21.95
CA THR A 240 -8.30 -8.27 -22.18
C THR A 240 -8.48 -9.17 -20.95
N TRP A 241 -9.56 -9.95 -20.89
CA TRP A 241 -9.80 -10.91 -19.82
C TRP A 241 -9.18 -12.27 -20.18
N LEU A 242 -8.80 -13.08 -19.18
CA LEU A 242 -8.28 -14.43 -19.44
C LEU A 242 -9.43 -15.42 -19.68
N PRO A 243 -9.55 -16.06 -20.87
CA PRO A 243 -10.62 -17.00 -21.15
C PRO A 243 -10.56 -18.28 -20.30
N ALA A 244 -11.72 -18.78 -19.84
CA ALA A 244 -11.82 -20.01 -19.07
C ALA A 244 -11.29 -21.25 -19.81
N ARG A 245 -11.40 -21.28 -21.15
CA ARG A 245 -10.77 -22.31 -21.99
C ARG A 245 -9.26 -22.38 -21.84
N HIS A 246 -8.56 -21.24 -21.75
CA HIS A 246 -7.11 -21.21 -21.55
C HIS A 246 -6.76 -21.67 -20.13
N VAL A 247 -7.57 -21.31 -19.14
CA VAL A 247 -7.40 -21.80 -17.76
C VAL A 247 -7.65 -23.31 -17.67
N SER A 248 -8.62 -23.84 -18.42
CA SER A 248 -8.88 -25.28 -18.51
C SER A 248 -7.69 -26.03 -19.09
N ALA A 249 -7.11 -25.52 -20.18
CA ALA A 249 -5.91 -26.10 -20.78
C ALA A 249 -4.71 -26.06 -19.81
N VAL A 250 -4.52 -24.96 -19.08
CA VAL A 250 -3.49 -24.86 -18.03
C VAL A 250 -3.74 -25.85 -16.89
N HIS A 251 -5.00 -26.02 -16.49
CA HIS A 251 -5.40 -26.94 -15.43
C HIS A 251 -5.11 -28.39 -15.81
N GLU A 252 -5.55 -28.81 -17.00
CA GLU A 252 -5.33 -30.17 -17.53
C GLU A 252 -3.85 -30.44 -17.74
N HIS A 253 -3.10 -29.47 -18.27
CA HIS A 253 -1.65 -29.58 -18.38
C HIS A 253 -1.01 -29.78 -17.00
N GLY A 254 -1.36 -28.97 -16.01
CA GLY A 254 -0.85 -29.08 -14.65
C GLY A 254 -1.15 -30.42 -13.98
N LEU A 255 -2.35 -30.99 -14.21
CA LEU A 255 -2.74 -32.30 -13.69
C LEU A 255 -1.92 -33.46 -14.30
N GLY A 256 -1.52 -33.33 -15.56
CA GLY A 256 -0.74 -34.36 -16.28
C GLY A 256 0.77 -34.18 -16.22
N LEU A 257 1.28 -33.16 -15.51
CA LEU A 257 2.72 -32.96 -15.34
C LEU A 257 3.27 -33.95 -14.32
N GLU A 258 4.32 -34.68 -14.66
CA GLU A 258 5.14 -35.43 -13.70
C GLU A 258 6.48 -34.67 -13.54
N PRO A 259 6.54 -33.66 -12.67
CA PRO A 259 7.63 -32.70 -12.68
C PRO A 259 8.94 -33.28 -12.15
N VAL A 260 9.88 -33.54 -13.06
CA VAL A 260 11.25 -33.90 -12.73
C VAL A 260 12.16 -32.67 -12.89
N GLY A 261 12.78 -32.26 -11.78
CA GLY A 261 13.73 -31.15 -11.75
C GLY A 261 13.10 -29.76 -11.68
N ARG A 262 13.97 -28.74 -11.72
CA ARG A 262 13.62 -27.35 -11.40
C ARG A 262 12.59 -26.74 -12.35
N ALA A 263 12.84 -26.82 -13.67
CA ALA A 263 11.98 -26.17 -14.66
C ALA A 263 10.55 -26.74 -14.66
N ALA A 264 10.42 -28.07 -14.56
CA ALA A 264 9.12 -28.72 -14.50
C ALA A 264 8.37 -28.38 -13.20
N THR A 265 9.08 -28.29 -12.06
CA THR A 265 8.49 -27.85 -10.79
C THR A 265 8.01 -26.40 -10.85
N GLU A 266 8.79 -25.50 -11.48
CA GLU A 266 8.40 -24.10 -11.70
C GLU A 266 7.18 -23.99 -12.62
N LEU A 267 7.05 -24.87 -13.62
CA LEU A 267 5.88 -24.94 -14.50
C LEU A 267 4.64 -25.47 -13.77
N LEU A 268 4.75 -26.54 -12.97
CA LEU A 268 3.63 -27.03 -12.15
C LEU A 268 3.13 -25.94 -11.21
N ARG A 269 4.05 -25.23 -10.53
CA ARG A 269 3.71 -24.05 -9.72
C ARG A 269 2.93 -23.03 -10.54
N ALA A 270 3.41 -22.70 -11.73
CA ALA A 270 2.79 -21.69 -12.58
C ALA A 270 1.36 -22.10 -12.97
N CYS A 271 1.15 -23.37 -13.32
CA CYS A 271 -0.18 -23.91 -13.61
C CYS A 271 -1.10 -23.83 -12.39
N ALA A 272 -0.65 -24.33 -11.24
CA ALA A 272 -1.39 -24.26 -9.98
C ALA A 272 -1.74 -22.83 -9.59
N TYR A 273 -0.80 -21.88 -9.72
CA TYR A 273 -1.02 -20.47 -9.41
C TYR A 273 -2.07 -19.83 -10.31
N VAL A 274 -2.00 -20.06 -11.63
CA VAL A 274 -2.96 -19.47 -12.59
C VAL A 274 -4.38 -19.94 -12.28
N VAL A 275 -4.57 -21.26 -12.10
CA VAL A 275 -5.89 -21.84 -11.79
C VAL A 275 -6.37 -21.33 -10.43
N PHE A 276 -5.51 -21.35 -9.41
CA PHE A 276 -5.84 -20.86 -8.08
C PHE A 276 -6.25 -19.38 -8.09
N ALA A 277 -5.46 -18.51 -8.73
CA ALA A 277 -5.74 -17.09 -8.81
C ALA A 277 -7.04 -16.80 -9.57
N PHE A 278 -7.34 -17.60 -10.60
CA PHE A 278 -8.59 -17.51 -11.36
C PHE A 278 -9.80 -17.88 -10.49
N VAL A 279 -9.79 -19.04 -9.83
CA VAL A 279 -10.94 -19.51 -9.03
C VAL A 279 -11.17 -18.63 -7.79
N THR A 280 -10.10 -18.08 -7.19
CA THR A 280 -10.19 -17.25 -5.99
C THR A 280 -10.40 -15.75 -6.28
N PHE A 281 -10.49 -15.35 -7.55
CA PHE A 281 -10.51 -13.93 -7.95
C PHE A 281 -9.32 -13.15 -7.38
N GLY A 282 -8.23 -13.89 -7.14
CA GLY A 282 -7.11 -13.46 -6.32
C GLY A 282 -6.32 -12.38 -7.03
N ARG A 283 -6.19 -11.22 -6.40
CA ARG A 283 -5.23 -10.23 -6.85
C ARG A 283 -3.82 -10.75 -6.58
N PRO A 284 -2.85 -10.60 -7.51
CA PRO A 284 -1.51 -11.14 -7.30
C PRO A 284 -0.82 -10.67 -6.03
N ASP A 285 -1.04 -9.41 -5.62
CA ASP A 285 -0.45 -8.88 -4.39
C ASP A 285 -1.09 -9.42 -3.09
N THR A 286 -2.27 -10.02 -3.18
CA THR A 286 -2.94 -10.73 -2.09
C THR A 286 -2.55 -12.21 -2.10
N GLY A 287 -2.51 -12.83 -3.29
CA GLY A 287 -2.18 -14.25 -3.44
C GLY A 287 -0.70 -14.59 -3.22
N LEU A 288 0.22 -13.70 -3.64
CA LEU A 288 1.66 -13.91 -3.47
C LEU A 288 2.12 -14.07 -2.02
N PRO A 289 1.72 -13.22 -1.06
CA PRO A 289 2.15 -13.36 0.33
C PRO A 289 1.37 -14.41 1.13
N MET A 290 0.44 -15.14 0.50
CA MET A 290 -0.29 -16.20 1.19
C MET A 290 0.65 -17.26 1.74
N ARG A 291 0.32 -17.81 2.91
CA ARG A 291 1.05 -18.87 3.59
C ARG A 291 0.30 -20.19 3.45
N ARG A 292 0.96 -21.30 3.77
CA ARG A 292 0.31 -22.62 3.79
C ARG A 292 -0.90 -22.65 4.73
N GLU A 293 -0.77 -22.08 5.93
CA GLU A 293 -1.87 -22.00 6.92
C GLU A 293 -3.09 -21.19 6.45
N HIS A 294 -2.97 -20.41 5.38
CA HIS A 294 -4.10 -19.69 4.80
C HIS A 294 -4.92 -20.53 3.83
N ILE A 295 -4.45 -21.73 3.47
CA ILE A 295 -5.14 -22.65 2.56
C ILE A 295 -5.42 -23.92 3.33
N SER A 296 -6.69 -24.30 3.39
CA SER A 296 -7.12 -25.58 3.94
C SER A 296 -7.84 -26.34 2.83
N ILE A 297 -7.44 -27.58 2.61
CA ILE A 297 -8.00 -28.47 1.60
C ILE A 297 -8.53 -29.69 2.34
N THR A 298 -9.83 -29.90 2.28
CA THR A 298 -10.51 -31.09 2.82
C THR A 298 -11.16 -31.89 1.68
N CYS A 299 -11.80 -33.01 2.00
CA CYS A 299 -12.60 -33.76 1.03
C CYS A 299 -13.83 -32.98 0.53
N ASP A 300 -14.33 -32.04 1.33
CA ASP A 300 -15.60 -31.36 1.07
C ASP A 300 -15.41 -29.94 0.54
N GLU A 301 -14.32 -29.26 0.92
CA GLU A 301 -14.07 -27.86 0.56
C GLU A 301 -12.60 -27.47 0.50
N ILE A 302 -12.37 -26.38 -0.23
CA ILE A 302 -11.14 -25.59 -0.23
C ILE A 302 -11.47 -24.26 0.45
N SER A 303 -10.84 -23.99 1.58
CA SER A 303 -10.96 -22.73 2.32
C SER A 303 -9.70 -21.89 2.15
N VAL A 304 -9.85 -20.65 1.70
CA VAL A 304 -8.74 -19.70 1.48
C VAL A 304 -8.95 -18.45 2.33
N VAL A 305 -7.96 -18.11 3.16
CA VAL A 305 -7.93 -16.87 3.95
C VAL A 305 -7.09 -15.81 3.25
N LEU A 306 -7.73 -14.70 2.88
CA LEU A 306 -7.08 -13.58 2.20
C LEU A 306 -6.61 -12.54 3.23
N ASP A 307 -5.40 -12.75 3.76
CA ASP A 307 -4.83 -11.98 4.88
C ASP A 307 -4.35 -10.56 4.51
N ARG A 308 -3.95 -10.32 3.24
CA ARG A 308 -3.29 -9.06 2.83
C ARG A 308 -4.00 -8.35 1.69
N GLU A 309 -5.30 -8.15 1.84
CA GLU A 309 -6.09 -7.41 0.85
C GLU A 309 -5.76 -5.91 0.85
N LYS A 310 -5.62 -5.36 -0.36
CA LYS A 310 -5.36 -3.93 -0.55
C LYS A 310 -6.46 -3.10 0.14
N GLY A 311 -6.05 -2.13 0.96
CA GLY A 311 -6.96 -1.23 1.66
C GLY A 311 -7.63 -1.82 2.90
N ARG A 312 -7.41 -3.10 3.22
CA ARG A 312 -7.98 -3.78 4.41
C ARG A 312 -6.93 -4.19 5.44
N GLY A 313 -5.71 -3.67 5.34
CA GLY A 313 -4.62 -3.99 6.27
C GLY A 313 -4.93 -3.66 7.73
N HIS A 314 -5.77 -2.65 7.99
CA HIS A 314 -6.22 -2.23 9.32
C HIS A 314 -7.37 -3.10 9.88
N VAL A 315 -8.03 -3.90 9.04
CA VAL A 315 -9.18 -4.71 9.45
C VAL A 315 -8.70 -6.06 10.00
N ARG A 316 -9.05 -6.37 11.25
CA ARG A 316 -8.70 -7.66 11.88
C ARG A 316 -9.43 -8.85 11.23
N LEU A 317 -10.66 -8.64 10.78
CA LEU A 317 -11.44 -9.67 10.10
C LEU A 317 -10.90 -9.90 8.69
N ARG A 318 -10.40 -11.12 8.43
CA ARG A 318 -9.91 -11.54 7.12
C ARG A 318 -11.03 -12.18 6.31
N ARG A 319 -11.08 -11.87 5.01
CA ARG A 319 -12.04 -12.52 4.12
C ARG A 319 -11.64 -13.98 3.92
N ARG A 320 -12.61 -14.87 4.12
CA ARG A 320 -12.49 -16.30 3.83
C ARG A 320 -13.33 -16.62 2.60
N LEU A 321 -12.71 -17.32 1.66
CA LEU A 321 -13.40 -17.92 0.52
C LEU A 321 -13.51 -19.42 0.77
N THR A 322 -14.73 -19.95 0.62
CA THR A 322 -15.00 -21.38 0.70
C THR A 322 -15.50 -21.84 -0.65
N ILE A 323 -14.76 -22.75 -1.28
CA ILE A 323 -15.08 -23.35 -2.56
C ILE A 323 -15.36 -24.83 -2.29
N PRO A 324 -16.57 -25.33 -2.59
CA PRO A 324 -16.85 -26.76 -2.49
C PRO A 324 -15.85 -27.58 -3.31
N ALA A 325 -15.34 -28.69 -2.79
CA ALA A 325 -14.35 -29.52 -3.48
C ALA A 325 -14.90 -30.06 -4.81
N ALA A 326 -16.19 -30.45 -4.82
CA ALA A 326 -16.92 -30.84 -6.02
C ALA A 326 -17.29 -29.65 -6.94
N GLY A 327 -17.09 -28.41 -6.48
CA GLY A 327 -17.45 -27.20 -7.21
C GLY A 327 -16.51 -26.87 -8.37
N VAL A 328 -15.25 -27.34 -8.31
CA VAL A 328 -14.27 -27.22 -9.40
C VAL A 328 -13.51 -28.54 -9.53
N ALA A 329 -13.95 -29.39 -10.45
CA ALA A 329 -13.33 -30.69 -10.70
C ALA A 329 -11.83 -30.55 -11.02
N GLY A 330 -10.99 -31.34 -10.35
CA GLY A 330 -9.53 -31.33 -10.53
C GLY A 330 -8.77 -30.35 -9.63
N LEU A 331 -9.43 -29.36 -9.04
CA LEU A 331 -8.73 -28.30 -8.30
C LEU A 331 -8.02 -28.82 -7.05
N VAL A 332 -8.69 -29.69 -6.28
CA VAL A 332 -8.10 -30.35 -5.11
C VAL A 332 -6.86 -31.15 -5.52
N GLN A 333 -6.98 -31.94 -6.59
CA GLN A 333 -5.90 -32.76 -7.12
C GLN A 333 -4.71 -31.91 -7.56
N LEU A 334 -4.93 -30.82 -8.30
CA LEU A 334 -3.85 -29.92 -8.74
C LEU A 334 -3.12 -29.26 -7.56
N LEU A 335 -3.86 -28.80 -6.56
CA LEU A 335 -3.27 -28.17 -5.37
C LEU A 335 -2.52 -29.18 -4.51
N GLN A 336 -3.06 -30.39 -4.32
CA GLN A 336 -2.35 -31.47 -3.63
C GLN A 336 -1.08 -31.89 -4.38
N HIS A 337 -1.13 -31.99 -5.71
CA HIS A 337 0.04 -32.27 -6.53
C HIS A 337 1.11 -31.18 -6.34
N TRP A 338 0.71 -29.91 -6.39
CA TRP A 338 1.62 -28.80 -6.08
C TRP A 338 2.22 -28.91 -4.67
N GLU A 339 1.41 -29.20 -3.65
CA GLU A 339 1.91 -29.33 -2.27
C GLU A 339 2.91 -30.47 -2.11
N GLN A 340 2.60 -31.64 -2.68
CA GLN A 340 3.48 -32.81 -2.65
C GLN A 340 4.83 -32.49 -3.30
N MET A 341 4.83 -31.89 -4.50
CA MET A 341 6.05 -31.54 -5.21
C MET A 341 6.84 -30.42 -4.55
N ARG A 342 6.14 -29.42 -4.01
CA ARG A 342 6.75 -28.36 -3.21
C ARG A 342 7.44 -28.96 -2.00
N ASP A 343 6.75 -29.78 -1.20
CA ASP A 343 7.28 -30.36 0.02
C ASP A 343 8.46 -31.30 -0.28
N ALA A 344 8.36 -32.12 -1.33
CA ALA A 344 9.48 -32.94 -1.82
C ALA A 344 10.70 -32.09 -2.21
N SER A 345 10.49 -30.93 -2.84
CA SER A 345 11.58 -30.02 -3.22
C SER A 345 12.29 -29.40 -2.01
N TRP A 346 11.56 -29.17 -0.91
CA TRP A 346 12.16 -28.71 0.35
C TRP A 346 12.88 -29.84 1.11
N GLY A 347 12.48 -31.10 0.90
CA GLY A 347 13.07 -32.28 1.55
C GLY A 347 12.91 -32.22 3.07
N GLN A 348 13.92 -32.71 3.81
CA GLN A 348 13.95 -32.59 5.28
C GLN A 348 14.41 -31.23 5.80
N ARG A 349 14.62 -30.23 4.92
CA ARG A 349 15.00 -28.89 5.41
C ARG A 349 13.83 -28.35 6.23
N PRO A 350 14.06 -28.01 7.51
CA PRO A 350 13.01 -27.35 8.28
C PRO A 350 12.64 -26.08 7.52
N VAL A 351 11.35 -25.92 7.20
CA VAL A 351 10.80 -24.62 6.75
C VAL A 351 11.01 -23.55 7.85
N THR A 352 11.45 -23.99 9.04
CA THR A 352 11.79 -23.20 10.21
C THR A 352 13.30 -22.97 10.31
N GLY A 353 13.83 -22.09 9.47
CA GLY A 353 15.17 -21.52 9.62
C GLY A 353 15.11 -20.01 9.46
N SER A 354 14.98 -19.29 10.58
CA SER A 354 14.81 -17.82 10.70
C SER A 354 13.52 -17.23 10.10
N GLY A 355 12.42 -17.23 10.87
CA GLY A 355 11.40 -16.16 10.91
C GLY A 355 10.67 -15.69 9.63
N VAL A 356 11.04 -16.13 8.44
CA VAL A 356 10.38 -15.75 7.19
C VAL A 356 9.31 -16.79 6.96
N GLN A 357 8.10 -16.48 7.42
CA GLN A 357 6.88 -17.13 7.00
C GLN A 357 6.86 -17.20 5.45
N CYS A 358 7.25 -18.35 4.90
CA CYS A 358 7.43 -18.50 3.46
C CYS A 358 6.08 -18.49 2.76
N SER A 359 6.01 -17.79 1.63
CA SER A 359 4.85 -17.85 0.76
C SER A 359 4.55 -19.30 0.36
N TYR A 360 3.27 -19.62 0.21
CA TYR A 360 2.77 -20.89 -0.31
C TYR A 360 3.39 -21.24 -1.68
N TRP A 361 3.68 -20.22 -2.49
CA TRP A 361 4.21 -20.36 -3.86
C TRP A 361 5.73 -20.41 -3.94
N ARG A 362 6.44 -20.32 -2.80
CA ARG A 362 7.90 -20.20 -2.79
C ARG A 362 8.59 -21.55 -2.94
N LEU A 363 9.59 -21.58 -3.81
CA LEU A 363 10.47 -22.73 -4.02
C LEU A 363 11.83 -22.53 -3.32
N PRO A 364 12.55 -23.61 -2.98
CA PRO A 364 13.73 -23.56 -2.12
C PRO A 364 14.94 -22.82 -2.73
N TRP A 365 15.00 -22.71 -4.06
CA TRP A 365 16.04 -21.97 -4.77
C TRP A 365 15.74 -20.47 -4.92
N GLU A 366 14.57 -20.01 -4.51
CA GLU A 366 14.19 -18.60 -4.61
C GLU A 366 14.64 -17.79 -3.39
N ARG A 367 15.34 -16.69 -3.64
CA ARG A 367 15.85 -15.79 -2.60
C ARG A 367 14.89 -14.61 -2.40
N GLY A 368 14.78 -14.15 -1.16
CA GLY A 368 14.01 -12.95 -0.80
C GLY A 368 12.48 -13.14 -0.81
N LYS A 369 11.77 -12.02 -0.79
CA LYS A 369 10.30 -11.97 -0.88
C LYS A 369 9.89 -12.07 -2.35
N LEU A 370 8.79 -12.79 -2.60
CA LEU A 370 8.23 -12.88 -3.94
C LEU A 370 7.69 -11.53 -4.42
N GLN A 371 7.99 -11.20 -5.67
CA GLN A 371 7.67 -9.94 -6.33
C GLN A 371 6.47 -10.11 -7.27
N LEU A 372 5.75 -9.02 -7.55
CA LEU A 372 4.63 -9.02 -8.49
C LEU A 372 5.06 -9.47 -9.90
N ALA A 373 6.26 -9.11 -10.32
CA ALA A 373 6.84 -9.52 -11.60
C ALA A 373 6.94 -11.05 -11.72
N GLN A 374 7.18 -11.77 -10.61
CA GLN A 374 7.26 -13.24 -10.63
C GLN A 374 5.87 -13.85 -10.87
N ALA A 375 4.82 -13.36 -10.23
CA ALA A 375 3.45 -13.82 -10.52
C ALA A 375 3.07 -13.61 -11.99
N ASN A 376 3.41 -12.45 -12.56
CA ASN A 376 3.20 -12.20 -13.98
C ASN A 376 4.02 -13.17 -14.84
N GLY A 377 5.27 -13.44 -14.46
CA GLY A 377 6.14 -14.43 -15.11
C GLY A 377 5.54 -15.84 -15.08
N TRP A 378 4.85 -16.23 -14.01
CA TRP A 378 4.18 -17.54 -13.93
C TRP A 378 2.96 -17.62 -14.85
N VAL A 379 2.14 -16.58 -14.91
CA VAL A 379 1.03 -16.50 -15.86
C VAL A 379 1.54 -16.63 -17.29
N GLN A 380 2.62 -15.91 -17.62
CA GLN A 380 3.27 -15.98 -18.93
C GLN A 380 3.89 -17.35 -19.22
N LEU A 381 4.55 -17.97 -18.23
CA LEU A 381 5.14 -19.29 -18.37
C LEU A 381 4.09 -20.36 -18.69
N ALA A 382 2.99 -20.41 -17.92
CA ALA A 382 1.95 -21.41 -18.10
C ALA A 382 1.19 -21.23 -19.42
N LEU A 383 0.81 -19.99 -19.76
CA LEU A 383 0.07 -19.70 -20.99
C LEU A 383 0.96 -19.82 -22.23
N GLY A 384 2.20 -19.34 -22.14
CA GLY A 384 3.18 -19.42 -23.22
C GLY A 384 3.55 -20.87 -23.55
N LYS A 385 3.65 -21.75 -22.55
CA LYS A 385 3.89 -23.19 -22.76
C LYS A 385 2.81 -23.85 -23.62
N LEU A 386 1.58 -23.33 -23.58
CA LEU A 386 0.43 -23.82 -24.33
C LEU A 386 0.11 -22.98 -25.57
N GLY A 387 0.96 -22.01 -25.94
CA GLY A 387 0.71 -21.12 -27.09
C GLY A 387 -0.55 -20.27 -26.94
N CYS A 388 -1.02 -20.05 -25.71
CA CYS A 388 -2.24 -19.28 -25.45
C CYS A 388 -1.97 -17.78 -25.66
N VAL A 389 -2.56 -17.23 -26.71
CA VAL A 389 -2.45 -15.80 -27.06
C VAL A 389 -3.73 -15.04 -26.71
N PRO A 390 -3.63 -13.76 -26.32
CA PRO A 390 -4.80 -12.89 -26.19
C PRO A 390 -5.40 -12.57 -27.57
N SER A 391 -6.72 -12.39 -27.64
CA SER A 391 -7.43 -12.14 -28.89
C SER A 391 -7.07 -10.81 -29.55
N ASP A 392 -6.68 -9.81 -28.76
CA ASP A 392 -6.62 -8.41 -29.19
C ASP A 392 -5.17 -7.90 -29.28
N GLY A 393 -4.21 -8.78 -29.58
CA GLY A 393 -2.77 -8.42 -29.64
C GLY A 393 -2.16 -7.99 -28.30
N GLY A 394 -2.91 -8.08 -27.20
CA GLY A 394 -2.48 -7.65 -25.87
C GLY A 394 -1.51 -8.60 -25.19
N HIS A 395 -1.46 -8.56 -23.86
CA HIS A 395 -0.70 -9.50 -23.05
C HIS A 395 -1.50 -9.96 -21.83
N PHE A 396 -1.28 -11.21 -21.41
CA PHE A 396 -1.79 -11.69 -20.14
C PHE A 396 -0.88 -11.25 -18.97
N SER A 397 -1.47 -11.08 -17.80
CA SER A 397 -0.79 -10.71 -16.57
C SER A 397 -1.59 -11.27 -15.40
N GLY A 398 -1.07 -11.17 -14.19
CA GLY A 398 -1.79 -11.59 -13.00
C GLY A 398 -3.10 -10.82 -12.75
N HIS A 399 -3.35 -9.67 -13.41
CA HIS A 399 -4.67 -9.01 -13.32
C HIS A 399 -5.69 -9.59 -14.31
N ASN A 400 -5.25 -10.22 -15.41
CA ASN A 400 -6.15 -10.80 -16.39
C ASN A 400 -6.85 -12.06 -15.86
N THR A 401 -6.23 -12.81 -14.93
CA THR A 401 -6.88 -13.94 -14.24
C THR A 401 -8.11 -13.47 -13.48
N ARG A 402 -7.99 -12.35 -12.76
CA ARG A 402 -9.06 -11.73 -11.99
C ARG A 402 -10.19 -11.17 -12.85
N MET A 403 -9.84 -10.47 -13.94
CA MET A 403 -10.82 -10.03 -14.94
C MET A 403 -11.55 -11.21 -15.59
N GLY A 404 -10.79 -12.25 -15.93
CA GLY A 404 -11.32 -13.49 -16.48
C GLY A 404 -12.31 -14.15 -15.52
N ALA A 405 -11.95 -14.28 -14.25
CA ALA A 405 -12.80 -14.86 -13.22
C ALA A 405 -14.12 -14.09 -13.07
N CYS A 406 -14.06 -12.76 -12.96
CA CYS A 406 -15.24 -11.91 -12.84
C CYS A 406 -16.14 -11.99 -14.07
N THR A 407 -15.55 -11.92 -15.27
CA THR A 407 -16.26 -12.05 -16.54
C THR A 407 -16.96 -13.41 -16.66
N CYS A 408 -16.23 -14.51 -16.45
CA CYS A 408 -16.76 -15.86 -16.57
C CYS A 408 -17.85 -16.14 -15.53
N ALA A 409 -17.63 -15.73 -14.27
CA ALA A 409 -18.62 -15.90 -13.22
C ALA A 409 -19.92 -15.15 -13.53
N ARG A 410 -19.83 -13.93 -14.08
CA ARG A 410 -21.02 -13.17 -14.50
C ARG A 410 -21.72 -13.80 -15.69
N ALA A 411 -20.98 -14.29 -16.68
CA ALA A 411 -21.53 -14.97 -17.85
C ALA A 411 -22.35 -16.21 -17.47
N VAL A 412 -21.90 -17.00 -16.48
CA VAL A 412 -22.65 -18.18 -15.98
C VAL A 412 -23.78 -17.84 -15.00
N GLY A 413 -24.04 -16.55 -14.74
CA GLY A 413 -25.16 -16.11 -13.91
C GLY A 413 -24.86 -15.97 -12.40
N THR A 414 -23.59 -15.83 -11.99
CA THR A 414 -23.26 -15.46 -10.60
C THR A 414 -23.73 -14.04 -10.33
N ALA A 415 -24.44 -13.82 -9.21
CA ALA A 415 -24.94 -12.49 -8.82
C ALA A 415 -23.79 -11.47 -8.67
N LEU A 416 -24.04 -10.20 -9.01
CA LEU A 416 -23.01 -9.16 -9.00
C LEU A 416 -22.49 -8.89 -7.58
N GLU A 417 -23.37 -8.98 -6.57
CA GLU A 417 -23.07 -8.87 -5.14
C GLU A 417 -22.10 -9.94 -4.69
N LYS A 418 -22.27 -11.16 -5.22
CA LYS A 418 -21.35 -12.26 -4.96
C LYS A 418 -20.01 -12.03 -5.67
N CYS A 419 -20.00 -11.48 -6.89
CA CYS A 419 -18.76 -11.06 -7.54
C CYS A 419 -18.04 -9.94 -6.75
N PHE A 420 -18.76 -8.96 -6.19
CA PHE A 420 -18.14 -7.96 -5.31
C PHE A 420 -17.46 -8.62 -4.10
N PHE A 421 -18.15 -9.56 -3.45
CA PHE A 421 -17.59 -10.30 -2.32
C PHE A 421 -16.37 -11.15 -2.73
N LEU A 422 -16.48 -11.94 -3.80
CA LEU A 422 -15.42 -12.84 -4.28
C LEU A 422 -14.18 -12.06 -4.75
N ASP A 423 -14.38 -10.92 -5.39
CA ASP A 423 -13.28 -10.10 -5.85
C ASP A 423 -12.70 -9.21 -4.72
N GLY A 424 -13.44 -8.99 -3.62
CA GLY A 424 -12.98 -8.19 -2.48
C GLY A 424 -13.24 -6.69 -2.63
N TRP A 425 -14.30 -6.35 -3.36
CA TRP A 425 -14.69 -4.99 -3.67
C TRP A 425 -15.72 -4.47 -2.67
N SER A 426 -15.82 -3.14 -2.52
CA SER A 426 -17.00 -2.57 -1.88
C SER A 426 -18.20 -2.71 -2.81
N GLN A 427 -19.40 -2.87 -2.24
CA GLN A 427 -20.64 -3.09 -2.99
C GLN A 427 -20.98 -1.95 -3.97
N LEU A 428 -20.42 -0.76 -3.77
CA LEU A 428 -20.65 0.43 -4.60
C LEU A 428 -19.46 0.76 -5.51
N SER A 429 -18.47 -0.12 -5.62
CA SER A 429 -17.27 0.19 -6.39
C SER A 429 -17.52 0.06 -7.89
N SER A 430 -17.52 1.19 -8.59
CA SER A 430 -17.79 1.29 -10.03
C SER A 430 -16.75 0.60 -10.91
N ALA A 431 -15.52 0.41 -10.43
CA ALA A 431 -14.48 -0.17 -11.26
C ALA A 431 -14.77 -1.66 -11.63
N ILE A 432 -15.78 -2.36 -11.05
CA ILE A 432 -15.98 -3.79 -11.29
C ILE A 432 -16.50 -3.96 -12.72
N HIS A 433 -17.21 -2.94 -13.17
CA HIS A 433 -17.70 -2.80 -14.53
C HIS A 433 -16.56 -2.69 -15.55
N SER A 434 -15.35 -2.29 -15.15
CA SER A 434 -14.18 -2.34 -16.05
C SER A 434 -13.48 -3.71 -16.05
N TYR A 435 -13.91 -4.65 -15.19
CA TYR A 435 -13.36 -6.02 -15.10
C TYR A 435 -14.26 -7.07 -15.75
N ILE A 436 -15.54 -6.74 -15.93
CA ILE A 436 -16.54 -7.62 -16.53
C ILE A 436 -16.67 -7.25 -18.00
N ASN A 437 -16.38 -8.19 -18.88
CA ASN A 437 -16.78 -8.06 -20.27
C ASN A 437 -18.28 -8.43 -20.42
N PRO A 438 -19.17 -7.48 -20.75
CA PRO A 438 -20.60 -7.75 -20.86
C PRO A 438 -20.98 -8.59 -22.10
N THR A 439 -20.07 -8.79 -23.05
CA THR A 439 -20.32 -9.58 -24.27
C THR A 439 -19.93 -11.05 -24.12
N ALA A 440 -19.38 -11.45 -22.98
CA ALA A 440 -19.00 -12.84 -22.73
C ALA A 440 -20.24 -13.74 -22.67
N VAL A 441 -20.25 -14.78 -23.52
CA VAL A 441 -21.28 -15.82 -23.55
C VAL A 441 -20.81 -17.00 -22.70
N PRO A 442 -21.67 -17.60 -21.85
CA PRO A 442 -21.28 -18.76 -21.05
C PRO A 442 -20.89 -19.94 -21.94
N ASP A 443 -19.84 -20.65 -21.53
CA ASP A 443 -19.38 -21.92 -22.12
C ASP A 443 -19.11 -22.97 -21.04
N GLU A 444 -18.85 -24.21 -21.45
CA GLU A 444 -18.60 -25.34 -20.54
C GLU A 444 -17.40 -25.13 -19.62
N HIS A 445 -16.38 -24.41 -20.09
CA HIS A 445 -15.19 -24.10 -19.29
C HIS A 445 -15.51 -23.06 -18.21
N MET A 446 -16.34 -22.06 -18.51
CA MET A 446 -16.80 -21.11 -17.51
C MET A 446 -17.66 -21.81 -16.45
N GLU A 447 -18.55 -22.72 -16.86
CA GLU A 447 -19.37 -23.50 -15.94
C GLU A 447 -18.51 -24.40 -15.02
N LYS A 448 -17.48 -25.06 -15.57
CA LYS A 448 -16.50 -25.89 -14.82
C LYS A 448 -15.92 -25.16 -13.60
N TYR A 449 -15.68 -23.85 -13.71
CA TYR A 449 -15.06 -23.07 -12.64
C TYR A 449 -16.02 -22.30 -11.74
N PHE A 450 -17.19 -21.88 -12.25
CA PHE A 450 -18.03 -20.91 -11.54
C PHE A 450 -19.48 -21.33 -11.36
N ARG A 451 -19.91 -22.51 -11.85
CA ARG A 451 -21.27 -22.99 -11.61
C ARG A 451 -21.61 -23.09 -10.12
N TRP A 452 -20.66 -23.49 -9.28
CA TRP A 452 -20.81 -23.55 -7.82
C TRP A 452 -21.15 -22.18 -7.19
N ALA A 453 -20.76 -21.09 -7.85
CA ALA A 453 -21.03 -19.74 -7.38
C ALA A 453 -22.45 -19.26 -7.72
N THR A 454 -23.20 -19.97 -8.56
CA THR A 454 -24.57 -19.60 -8.95
C THR A 454 -25.61 -19.98 -7.89
N HIS A 455 -26.73 -19.24 -7.85
CA HIS A 455 -27.86 -19.58 -6.97
C HIS A 455 -28.46 -20.96 -7.29
N ARG A 456 -28.50 -21.34 -8.57
CA ARG A 456 -29.08 -22.62 -9.01
C ARG A 456 -28.32 -23.81 -8.43
N TRP A 457 -27.00 -23.75 -8.40
CA TRP A 457 -26.19 -24.83 -7.83
C TRP A 457 -26.42 -24.97 -6.32
N GLN A 458 -26.57 -23.87 -5.59
CA GLN A 458 -26.84 -23.89 -4.15
C GLN A 458 -28.19 -24.56 -3.82
N GLN A 459 -29.19 -24.41 -4.69
CA GLN A 459 -30.51 -25.02 -4.54
C GLN A 459 -30.52 -26.53 -4.86
N GLN A 460 -29.57 -27.01 -5.66
CA GLN A 460 -29.48 -28.40 -6.11
C GLN A 460 -28.66 -29.30 -5.17
N GLN A 461 -28.02 -28.73 -4.14
CA GLN A 461 -27.25 -29.48 -3.15
C GLN A 461 -28.20 -30.25 -2.20
N PRO A 462 -28.22 -31.59 -2.22
CA PRO A 462 -29.05 -32.38 -1.32
C PRO A 462 -28.48 -32.26 0.10
N GLY A 463 -29.01 -31.35 0.91
CA GLY A 463 -28.58 -31.20 2.31
C GLY A 463 -28.87 -29.86 2.96
N THR A 464 -29.08 -28.78 2.20
CA THR A 464 -29.53 -27.48 2.78
C THR A 464 -31.06 -27.42 2.81
N ARG A 465 -31.70 -28.39 3.46
CA ARG A 465 -33.06 -28.16 3.98
C ARG A 465 -32.94 -27.09 5.05
N GLN A 466 -33.73 -26.04 4.86
CA GLN A 466 -33.94 -24.93 5.77
C GLN A 466 -33.87 -25.37 7.24
N CYS A 467 -32.90 -24.85 7.99
CA CYS A 467 -33.16 -24.51 9.39
C CYS A 467 -34.14 -23.33 9.39
N ALA A 468 -35.40 -23.63 9.08
CA ALA A 468 -36.50 -22.78 9.47
C ALA A 468 -36.78 -23.10 10.94
N LYS A 469 -36.38 -22.17 11.82
CA LYS A 469 -37.15 -21.73 12.99
C LYS A 469 -36.62 -20.38 13.44
#